data_AF-A0A2G2DN68-F1
#
_entry.id   AF-A0A2G2DN68-F1
#
_cell.length_a   1.000
_cell.length_b   1.000
_cell.length_c   1.000
_cell.angle_alpha   90.00
_cell.angle_beta   90.00
_cell.angle_gamma   90.00
#
_symmetry.space_group_name_H-M   'P 1'
#
loop_
_entity.id
_entity.type
_entity.pdbx_description
1 polymer ?
#
loop_
_entity_poly.entity_id
_entity_poly.type
_entity_poly.pdbx_seq_one_letter_code
_entity_poly.pdbx_strand_id
1 'polypeptide(L)'
;MSADPFIYYPVELSTLRGRLNHSWIANGIINKGLEGILGLWLDARRWHALETEFLELEEEAERFGTSFVKAFSLARLVPILSPLACLPAEPRKMLEKALNSIYLSDLAAEQLCVEYQSSLKLLRKSLRQLRSDWDLTYPKGEKQLRMTIEELLLAAFDLKTVLDLIPKGVMIP
;
A
#
# COMPACT_ATOMS: atom_id res chain seq x y z
N MET A 1 -29.37 26.82 -3.10
CA MET A 1 -28.93 25.46 -2.73
C MET A 1 -27.51 25.60 -2.23
N SER A 2 -27.29 25.53 -0.91
CA SER A 2 -25.95 25.50 -0.33
C SER A 2 -25.31 24.17 -0.73
N ALA A 3 -24.16 24.22 -1.39
CA ALA A 3 -23.31 23.04 -1.47
C ALA A 3 -22.86 22.75 -0.04
N ASP A 4 -23.38 21.68 0.55
CA ASP A 4 -22.85 21.18 1.81
C ASP A 4 -21.36 20.89 1.60
N PRO A 5 -20.46 21.43 2.45
CA PRO A 5 -19.04 21.16 2.32
C PRO A 5 -18.81 19.71 2.74
N PHE A 6 -18.77 18.81 1.75
CA PHE A 6 -18.26 17.46 1.98
C PHE A 6 -16.91 17.57 2.67
N ILE A 7 -16.80 17.00 3.87
CA ILE A 7 -15.55 16.95 4.61
C ILE A 7 -14.71 15.83 3.99
N TYR A 8 -13.80 16.19 3.09
CA TYR A 8 -12.90 15.26 2.41
C TYR A 8 -11.84 14.72 3.40
N TYR A 9 -12.03 13.49 3.89
CA TYR A 9 -11.12 12.82 4.81
C TYR A 9 -10.90 11.34 4.45
N PRO A 10 -9.70 10.78 4.66
CA PRO A 10 -8.51 11.00 3.83
C PRO A 10 -8.69 10.38 2.43
N VAL A 11 -9.44 11.04 1.56
CA VAL A 11 -9.78 10.51 0.22
C VAL A 11 -8.52 10.22 -0.60
N GLU A 12 -7.51 11.07 -0.54
CA GLU A 12 -6.25 10.87 -1.27
C GLU A 12 -5.49 9.63 -0.80
N LEU A 13 -5.36 9.39 0.51
CA LEU A 13 -4.66 8.20 1.03
C LEU A 13 -5.49 6.93 0.85
N SER A 14 -6.82 7.01 0.92
CA SER A 14 -7.69 5.88 0.58
C SER A 14 -7.62 5.55 -0.92
N THR A 15 -7.53 6.57 -1.77
CA THR A 15 -7.35 6.44 -3.22
C THR A 15 -5.97 5.84 -3.52
N LEU A 16 -4.92 6.33 -2.86
CA LEU A 16 -3.58 5.80 -2.96
C LEU A 16 -3.54 4.34 -2.50
N ARG A 17 -4.14 3.99 -1.35
CA ARG A 17 -4.25 2.59 -0.91
C ARG A 17 -4.94 1.72 -1.96
N GLY A 18 -6.04 2.21 -2.53
CA GLY A 18 -6.77 1.52 -3.60
C GLY A 18 -5.91 1.30 -4.85
N ARG A 19 -5.15 2.33 -5.26
CA ARG A 19 -4.23 2.27 -6.41
C ARG A 19 -3.06 1.31 -6.16
N LEU A 20 -2.44 1.36 -4.98
CA LEU A 20 -1.38 0.44 -4.57
C LEU A 20 -1.89 -1.01 -4.55
N ASN A 21 -3.06 -1.25 -3.97
CA ASN A 21 -3.60 -2.61 -3.84
C ASN A 21 -4.06 -3.18 -5.19
N HIS A 22 -4.94 -2.48 -5.90
CA HIS A 22 -5.60 -3.02 -7.09
C HIS A 22 -4.79 -2.77 -8.37
N SER A 23 -4.37 -1.53 -8.62
CA SER A 23 -3.70 -1.18 -9.87
C SER A 23 -2.26 -1.69 -9.91
N TRP A 24 -1.52 -1.55 -8.81
CA TRP A 24 -0.10 -1.90 -8.79
C TRP A 24 0.16 -3.36 -8.41
N ILE A 25 -0.19 -3.75 -7.19
CA ILE A 25 0.19 -5.07 -6.68
C ILE A 25 -0.64 -6.17 -7.32
N ALA A 26 -1.98 -6.06 -7.31
CA ALA A 26 -2.84 -7.09 -7.88
C ALA A 26 -2.70 -7.16 -9.41
N ASN A 27 -2.91 -6.04 -10.12
CA ASN A 27 -2.91 -6.05 -11.58
C ASN A 27 -1.50 -6.00 -12.19
N GLY A 28 -0.63 -5.15 -11.65
CA GLY A 28 0.72 -4.96 -12.19
C GLY A 28 1.63 -6.17 -11.95
N ILE A 29 1.63 -6.75 -10.75
CA ILE A 29 2.57 -7.82 -10.37
C ILE A 29 1.89 -9.19 -10.32
N ILE A 30 0.88 -9.37 -9.46
CA ILE A 30 0.30 -10.69 -9.16
C ILE A 30 -0.38 -11.31 -10.39
N ASN A 31 -1.23 -10.55 -11.09
CA ASN A 31 -2.00 -11.06 -12.23
C ASN A 31 -1.15 -11.41 -13.45
N LYS A 32 0.04 -10.81 -13.61
CA LYS A 32 0.99 -11.26 -14.63
C LYS A 32 1.46 -12.70 -14.37
N GLY A 33 1.64 -13.04 -13.09
CA GLY A 33 2.06 -14.36 -12.66
C GLY A 33 3.45 -14.78 -13.16
N LEU A 34 3.84 -15.98 -12.78
CA LEU A 34 5.17 -16.52 -13.08
C LEU A 34 5.42 -16.63 -14.59
N GLU A 35 4.49 -17.31 -15.29
CA GLU A 35 4.63 -17.61 -16.71
C GLU A 35 4.54 -16.34 -17.58
N GLY A 36 3.74 -15.35 -17.19
CA GLY A 36 3.67 -14.07 -17.89
C GLY A 36 4.97 -13.28 -17.80
N ILE A 37 5.60 -13.25 -16.62
CA ILE A 37 6.89 -12.58 -16.43
C ILE A 37 8.01 -13.36 -17.13
N LEU A 38 8.04 -14.69 -17.05
CA LEU A 38 9.00 -15.52 -17.78
C LEU A 38 8.87 -15.37 -19.30
N GLY A 39 7.64 -15.32 -19.83
CA GLY A 39 7.39 -15.07 -21.24
C GLY A 39 8.00 -13.74 -21.72
N LEU A 40 7.86 -12.67 -20.93
CA LEU A 40 8.46 -11.37 -21.24
C LEU A 40 10.00 -11.40 -21.26
N TRP A 41 10.61 -12.23 -20.41
CA TRP A 41 12.05 -12.45 -20.43
C TRP A 41 12.49 -13.18 -21.71
N LEU A 42 11.79 -14.25 -22.08
CA LEU A 42 12.11 -15.10 -23.24
C LEU A 42 11.89 -14.37 -24.57
N ASP A 43 10.77 -13.66 -24.73
CA ASP A 43 10.36 -13.11 -26.02
C ASP A 43 11.15 -11.87 -26.43
N ALA A 44 11.71 -11.12 -25.47
CA ALA A 44 12.33 -9.85 -25.83
C ALA A 44 13.41 -9.30 -24.89
N ARG A 45 13.70 -9.93 -23.74
CA ARG A 45 14.55 -9.36 -22.68
C ARG A 45 14.21 -7.90 -22.35
N ARG A 46 12.94 -7.50 -22.51
CA ARG A 46 12.48 -6.11 -22.39
C ARG A 46 12.23 -5.78 -20.93
N TRP A 47 13.29 -5.66 -20.13
CA TRP A 47 13.20 -5.18 -18.74
C TRP A 47 12.37 -3.90 -18.64
N HIS A 48 12.54 -3.00 -19.61
CA HIS A 48 11.88 -1.71 -19.63
C HIS A 48 10.34 -1.80 -19.57
N ALA A 49 9.73 -2.85 -20.12
CA ALA A 49 8.28 -3.06 -20.02
C ALA A 49 7.83 -3.33 -18.58
N LEU A 50 8.64 -4.07 -17.81
CA LEU A 50 8.39 -4.32 -16.38
C LEU A 50 8.81 -3.15 -15.51
N GLU A 51 9.84 -2.40 -15.91
CA GLU A 51 10.34 -1.24 -15.16
C GLU A 51 9.25 -0.19 -14.95
N THR A 52 8.50 0.14 -16.01
CA THR A 52 7.37 1.07 -15.91
C THR A 52 6.25 0.54 -15.04
N GLU A 53 5.94 -0.76 -15.08
CA GLU A 53 4.80 -1.30 -14.34
C GLU A 53 5.13 -1.61 -12.87
N PHE A 54 6.38 -2.00 -12.58
CA PHE A 54 6.81 -2.42 -11.25
C PHE A 54 7.32 -1.26 -10.39
N LEU A 55 7.92 -0.22 -10.99
CA LEU A 55 8.55 0.86 -10.21
C LEU A 55 7.68 2.12 -10.07
N GLU A 56 6.60 2.26 -10.86
CA GLU A 56 5.79 3.49 -10.94
C GLU A 56 5.35 4.02 -9.57
N LEU A 57 5.00 3.12 -8.64
CA LEU A 57 4.36 3.49 -7.38
C LEU A 57 5.24 3.18 -6.15
N GLU A 58 6.52 2.84 -6.33
CA GLU A 58 7.43 2.50 -5.22
C GLU A 58 7.59 3.65 -4.22
N GLU A 59 7.82 4.87 -4.71
CA GLU A 59 7.95 6.07 -3.87
C GLU A 59 6.65 6.44 -3.16
N GLU A 60 5.51 6.21 -3.81
CA GLU A 60 4.21 6.49 -3.22
C GLU A 60 3.85 5.46 -2.15
N ALA A 61 4.23 4.20 -2.36
CA ALA A 61 4.09 3.14 -1.36
C ALA A 61 4.92 3.44 -0.11
N GLU A 62 6.15 3.96 -0.28
CA GLU A 62 7.00 4.38 0.84
C GLU A 62 6.39 5.58 1.59
N ARG A 63 5.92 6.59 0.86
CA ARG A 63 5.20 7.74 1.45
C ARG A 63 3.94 7.32 2.18
N PHE A 64 3.19 6.35 1.65
CA PHE A 64 2.02 5.79 2.30
C PHE A 64 2.38 5.14 3.64
N GLY A 65 3.44 4.31 3.66
CA GLY A 65 3.92 3.61 4.85
C GLY A 65 4.36 4.50 6.00
N THR A 66 4.72 5.76 5.73
CA THR A 66 5.12 6.73 6.77
C THR A 66 3.97 7.59 7.28
N SER A 67 2.82 7.59 6.60
CA SER A 67 1.75 8.56 6.85
C SER A 67 0.41 7.93 7.27
N PHE A 68 0.13 6.68 6.91
CA PHE A 68 -1.21 6.12 7.03
C PHE A 68 -1.69 5.97 8.49
N VAL A 69 -0.81 5.65 9.44
CA VAL A 69 -1.16 5.50 10.87
C VAL A 69 -1.84 6.76 11.39
N LYS A 70 -1.25 7.94 11.16
CA LYS A 70 -1.85 9.20 11.59
C LYS A 70 -3.07 9.55 10.74
N ALA A 71 -3.02 9.25 9.45
CA ALA A 71 -4.02 9.74 8.53
C ALA A 71 -5.40 9.11 8.69
N PHE A 72 -5.47 7.81 9.02
CA PHE A 72 -6.71 7.06 9.20
C PHE A 72 -7.26 7.11 10.64
N SER A 73 -6.59 7.79 11.57
CA SER A 73 -7.10 7.96 12.93
C SER A 73 -8.39 8.80 12.94
N LEU A 74 -9.49 8.19 13.43
CA LEU A 74 -10.80 8.84 13.57
C LEU A 74 -10.78 10.02 14.54
N ALA A 75 -9.78 10.11 15.43
CA ALA A 75 -9.60 11.26 16.30
C ALA A 75 -9.57 12.59 15.53
N ARG A 76 -9.05 12.56 14.30
CA ARG A 76 -8.97 13.77 13.49
C ARG A 76 -10.33 14.27 12.97
N LEU A 77 -11.39 13.46 13.08
CA LEU A 77 -12.75 13.86 12.72
C LEU A 77 -13.46 14.62 13.84
N VAL A 78 -13.03 14.45 15.09
CA VAL A 78 -13.63 15.10 16.27
C VAL A 78 -13.70 16.62 16.14
N PRO A 79 -12.66 17.36 15.69
CA PRO A 79 -12.75 18.81 15.56
C PRO A 79 -13.59 19.28 14.37
N ILE A 80 -14.02 18.37 13.48
CA ILE A 80 -14.66 18.72 12.20
C ILE A 80 -16.15 18.35 12.20
N LEU A 81 -16.52 17.21 12.78
CA LEU A 81 -17.89 16.71 12.75
C LEU A 81 -18.77 17.37 13.81
N SER A 82 -19.89 17.96 13.39
CA SER A 82 -20.96 18.34 14.32
C SER A 82 -21.72 17.09 14.82
N PRO A 83 -22.06 16.98 16.11
CA PRO A 83 -21.90 17.98 17.19
C PRO A 83 -20.55 17.90 17.94
N LEU A 84 -19.65 16.97 17.58
CA LEU A 84 -18.37 16.74 18.28
C LEU A 84 -17.48 17.99 18.30
N ALA A 85 -17.46 18.74 17.18
CA ALA A 85 -16.73 20.00 17.04
C ALA A 85 -17.24 21.09 18.00
N CYS A 86 -18.50 21.02 18.42
CA CYS A 86 -19.15 21.97 19.32
C CYS A 86 -18.88 21.68 20.80
N LEU A 87 -18.28 20.53 21.13
CA LEU A 87 -17.91 20.20 22.50
C LEU A 87 -16.88 21.21 23.05
N PRO A 88 -16.90 21.53 24.37
CA PRO A 88 -15.84 22.31 24.99
C PRO A 88 -14.46 21.68 24.78
N ALA A 89 -13.40 22.49 24.83
CA ALA A 89 -12.04 22.07 24.45
C ALA A 89 -11.54 20.84 25.21
N GLU A 90 -11.80 20.76 26.52
CA GLU A 90 -11.35 19.64 27.35
C GLU A 90 -12.05 18.30 27.01
N PRO A 91 -13.40 18.20 26.99
CA PRO A 91 -14.10 17.01 26.51
C PRO A 91 -13.70 16.57 25.09
N ARG A 92 -13.47 17.55 24.19
CA ARG A 92 -13.06 17.29 22.82
C ARG A 92 -11.68 16.62 22.76
N LYS A 93 -10.70 17.15 23.48
CA LYS A 93 -9.35 16.56 23.59
C LYS A 93 -9.40 15.17 24.20
N MET A 94 -10.24 14.95 25.22
CA MET A 94 -10.42 13.62 25.82
C MET A 94 -10.96 12.61 24.80
N LEU A 95 -11.94 13.02 24.00
CA LEU A 95 -12.51 12.18 22.93
C LEU A 95 -11.49 11.89 21.83
N GLU A 96 -10.74 12.89 21.37
CA GLU A 96 -9.64 12.71 20.42
C GLU A 96 -8.61 11.69 20.93
N LYS A 97 -8.20 11.83 22.19
CA LYS A 97 -7.23 10.92 22.82
C LYS A 97 -7.79 9.50 22.93
N ALA A 98 -9.05 9.34 23.34
CA ALA A 98 -9.69 8.03 23.46
C ALA A 98 -9.81 7.32 22.11
N LEU A 99 -10.30 8.03 21.08
CA LEU A 99 -10.40 7.49 19.72
C LEU A 99 -9.04 7.14 19.13
N ASN A 100 -8.03 7.97 19.36
CA ASN A 100 -6.67 7.68 18.92
C ASN A 100 -6.10 6.45 19.64
N SER A 101 -6.37 6.31 20.94
CA SER A 101 -5.93 5.13 21.72
C SER A 101 -6.55 3.85 21.18
N ILE A 102 -7.87 3.83 20.93
CA ILE A 102 -8.57 2.68 20.34
C ILE A 102 -8.00 2.34 18.97
N TYR A 103 -7.73 3.34 18.14
CA TYR A 103 -7.15 3.13 16.82
C TYR A 103 -5.73 2.52 16.87
N LEU A 104 -4.91 2.92 17.86
CA LEU A 104 -3.58 2.34 18.04
C LEU A 104 -3.63 0.93 18.65
N SER A 105 -4.51 0.69 19.63
CA SER A 105 -4.59 -0.59 20.34
C SER A 105 -5.40 -1.65 19.59
N ASP A 106 -6.66 -1.36 19.29
CA ASP A 106 -7.63 -2.37 18.87
C ASP A 106 -7.49 -2.70 17.38
N LEU A 107 -7.07 -1.72 16.58
CA LEU A 107 -6.73 -1.90 15.17
C LEU A 107 -5.24 -2.21 14.95
N ALA A 108 -4.45 -2.26 16.02
CA ALA A 108 -3.01 -2.51 15.98
C ALA A 108 -2.29 -1.70 14.88
N ALA A 109 -2.66 -0.42 14.71
CA ALA A 109 -2.25 0.36 13.54
C ALA A 109 -0.73 0.54 13.42
N GLU A 110 -0.02 0.59 14.56
CA GLU A 110 1.45 0.61 14.58
C GLU A 110 2.04 -0.71 14.11
N GLN A 111 1.47 -1.84 14.54
CA GLN A 111 1.90 -3.17 14.12
C GLN A 111 1.66 -3.36 12.61
N LEU A 112 0.48 -2.98 12.11
CA LEU A 112 0.19 -2.99 10.67
C LEU A 112 1.16 -2.10 9.88
N CYS A 113 1.63 -1.00 10.45
CA CYS A 113 2.62 -0.13 9.82
C CYS A 113 3.99 -0.81 9.70
N VAL A 114 4.42 -1.47 10.77
CA VAL A 114 5.65 -2.26 10.77
C VAL A 114 5.56 -3.39 9.74
N GLU A 115 4.46 -4.13 9.72
CA GLU A 115 4.21 -5.19 8.75
C GLU A 115 4.21 -4.67 7.31
N TYR A 116 3.50 -3.58 7.05
CA TYR A 116 3.47 -2.93 5.74
C TYR A 116 4.86 -2.54 5.25
N GLN A 117 5.63 -1.85 6.11
CA GLN A 117 6.98 -1.41 5.77
C GLN A 117 7.93 -2.59 5.54
N SER A 118 7.78 -3.66 6.33
CA SER A 118 8.54 -4.90 6.16
C SER A 118 8.24 -5.57 4.82
N SER A 119 6.95 -5.77 4.50
CA SER A 119 6.51 -6.36 3.22
C SER A 119 6.93 -5.51 2.02
N LEU A 120 6.82 -4.18 2.11
CA LEU A 120 7.29 -3.28 1.06
C LEU A 120 8.81 -3.40 0.86
N LYS A 121 9.58 -3.48 1.94
CA LYS A 121 11.04 -3.67 1.86
C LYS A 121 11.41 -5.00 1.19
N LEU A 122 10.68 -6.08 1.49
CA LEU A 122 10.86 -7.37 0.84
C LEU A 122 10.54 -7.28 -0.65
N LEU A 123 9.42 -6.67 -1.02
CA LEU A 123 9.04 -6.49 -2.43
C LEU A 123 10.12 -5.72 -3.21
N ARG A 124 10.61 -4.60 -2.66
CA ARG A 124 11.70 -3.81 -3.25
C ARG A 124 12.98 -4.61 -3.43
N LYS A 125 13.32 -5.45 -2.45
CA LYS A 125 14.48 -6.34 -2.54
C LYS A 125 14.30 -7.36 -3.68
N SER A 126 13.14 -8.01 -3.76
CA SER A 126 12.84 -8.98 -4.82
C SER A 126 12.83 -8.34 -6.21
N LEU A 127 12.32 -7.10 -6.35
CA LEU A 127 12.38 -6.34 -7.60
C LEU A 127 13.81 -6.04 -8.04
N ARG A 128 14.68 -5.63 -7.11
CA ARG A 128 16.11 -5.40 -7.41
C ARG A 128 16.82 -6.69 -7.78
N GLN A 129 16.51 -7.79 -7.11
CA GLN A 129 17.06 -9.10 -7.44
C GLN A 129 16.58 -9.55 -8.83
N LEU A 130 15.30 -9.38 -9.14
CA LEU A 130 14.75 -9.69 -10.46
C LEU A 130 15.44 -8.88 -11.56
N ARG A 131 15.67 -7.58 -11.33
CA ARG A 131 16.43 -6.73 -12.25
C ARG A 131 17.83 -7.28 -12.51
N SER A 132 18.53 -7.68 -11.45
CA SER A 132 19.87 -8.24 -11.55
C SER A 132 19.89 -9.57 -12.30
N ASP A 133 18.89 -10.42 -12.05
CA ASP A 133 18.78 -11.75 -12.67
C ASP A 133 18.23 -11.69 -14.10
N TRP A 134 17.66 -10.55 -14.52
CA TRP A 134 17.07 -10.38 -15.85
C TRP A 134 18.07 -10.54 -16.99
N ASP A 135 19.33 -10.17 -16.74
CA ASP A 135 20.42 -10.24 -17.72
C ASP A 135 21.03 -11.65 -17.86
N LEU A 136 20.57 -12.62 -17.06
CA LEU A 136 21.03 -14.00 -17.18
C LEU A 136 20.71 -14.57 -18.57
N THR A 137 21.56 -15.46 -19.05
CA THR A 137 21.41 -16.06 -20.38
C THR A 137 20.60 -17.35 -20.32
N TYR A 138 19.62 -17.47 -21.22
CA TYR A 138 18.91 -18.73 -21.43
C TYR A 138 19.86 -19.79 -22.03
N PRO A 139 19.80 -21.07 -21.61
CA PRO A 139 18.93 -21.65 -20.57
C PRO A 139 19.51 -21.59 -19.14
N LYS A 140 20.78 -21.19 -18.97
CA LYS A 140 21.48 -21.25 -17.68
C LYS A 140 20.84 -20.40 -16.58
N GLY A 141 20.20 -19.30 -16.95
CA GLY A 141 19.55 -18.34 -16.05
C GLY A 141 18.12 -18.69 -15.64
N GLU A 142 17.45 -19.59 -16.35
CA GLU A 142 15.99 -19.77 -16.23
C GLU A 142 15.56 -20.20 -14.83
N LYS A 143 16.26 -21.18 -14.25
CA LYS A 143 15.97 -21.68 -12.90
C LYS A 143 16.09 -20.57 -11.84
N GLN A 144 17.16 -19.77 -11.93
CA GLN A 144 17.40 -18.67 -11.01
C GLN A 144 16.31 -17.60 -11.17
N LEU A 145 16.00 -17.21 -12.40
CA LEU A 145 14.98 -16.20 -12.67
C LEU A 145 13.60 -16.65 -12.18
N ARG A 146 13.25 -17.93 -12.40
CA ARG A 146 11.99 -18.52 -11.91
C ARG A 146 11.87 -18.41 -10.38
N MET A 147 12.92 -18.76 -9.65
CA MET A 147 12.95 -18.61 -8.19
C MET A 147 12.77 -17.14 -7.77
N THR A 148 13.48 -16.21 -8.42
CA THR A 148 13.37 -14.78 -8.11
C THR A 148 11.98 -14.22 -8.41
N ILE A 149 11.31 -14.69 -9.46
CA ILE A 149 9.93 -14.29 -9.75
C ILE A 149 8.96 -14.86 -8.71
N GLU A 150 9.11 -16.12 -8.29
CA GLU A 150 8.30 -16.72 -7.23
C GLU A 150 8.46 -15.93 -5.91
N GLU A 151 9.68 -15.55 -5.54
CA GLU A 151 9.96 -14.69 -4.37
C GLU A 151 9.33 -13.29 -4.51
N LEU A 152 9.34 -12.71 -5.70
CA LEU A 152 8.66 -11.44 -5.99
C LEU A 152 7.15 -11.56 -5.77
N LEU A 153 6.54 -12.62 -6.32
CA LEU A 153 5.09 -12.84 -6.20
C LEU A 153 4.68 -13.07 -4.74
N LEU A 154 5.45 -13.85 -3.97
CA LEU A 154 5.21 -14.02 -2.54
C LEU A 154 5.25 -12.68 -1.79
N ALA A 155 6.30 -11.87 -2.01
CA ALA A 155 6.38 -10.55 -1.39
C ALA A 155 5.24 -9.61 -1.80
N ALA A 156 4.76 -9.72 -3.04
CA ALA A 156 3.60 -8.98 -3.53
C ALA A 156 2.30 -9.43 -2.84
N PHE A 157 2.08 -10.74 -2.66
CA PHE A 157 0.94 -11.27 -1.93
C PHE A 157 0.94 -10.85 -0.46
N ASP A 158 2.11 -10.87 0.20
CA ASP A 158 2.24 -10.42 1.58
C ASP A 158 1.85 -8.94 1.70
N LEU A 159 2.41 -8.08 0.84
CA LEU A 159 2.07 -6.66 0.84
C LEU A 159 0.58 -6.42 0.55
N LYS A 160 -0.01 -7.18 -0.38
CA LYS A 160 -1.44 -7.10 -0.67
C LYS A 160 -2.28 -7.45 0.56
N THR A 161 -1.93 -8.53 1.26
CA THR A 161 -2.64 -8.98 2.45
C THR A 161 -2.63 -7.91 3.53
N VAL A 162 -1.48 -7.26 3.77
CA VAL A 162 -1.40 -6.14 4.71
C VAL A 162 -2.23 -4.94 4.22
N LEU A 163 -2.17 -4.59 2.94
CA LEU A 163 -2.98 -3.51 2.36
C LEU A 163 -4.49 -3.75 2.44
N ASP A 164 -4.94 -5.00 2.45
CA ASP A 164 -6.34 -5.39 2.64
C ASP A 164 -6.81 -5.20 4.10
N LEU A 165 -5.90 -5.32 5.07
CA LEU A 165 -6.16 -5.10 6.49
C LEU A 165 -6.21 -3.61 6.87
N ILE A 166 -5.52 -2.75 6.12
CA ILE A 166 -5.52 -1.31 6.38
C ILE A 166 -6.92 -0.73 6.15
N PRO A 167 -7.50 -0.01 7.13
CA PRO A 167 -8.85 0.54 7.04
C PRO A 167 -9.11 1.33 5.76
N LYS A 168 -10.36 1.28 5.27
CA LYS A 168 -10.84 2.19 4.24
C LYS A 168 -11.16 3.53 4.88
N GLY A 169 -10.72 4.62 4.24
CA GLY A 169 -11.17 5.95 4.63
C GLY A 169 -12.69 6.02 4.53
N VAL A 170 -13.32 6.72 5.48
CA VAL A 170 -14.78 6.91 5.48
C VAL A 170 -15.07 8.23 4.79
N MET A 171 -15.90 8.19 3.74
CA MET A 171 -16.51 9.39 3.17
C MET A 171 -17.74 9.73 4.00
N ILE A 172 -17.76 10.93 4.59
CA ILE A 172 -18.91 11.39 5.36
C ILE A 172 -19.69 12.36 4.46
N PRO A 173 -20.96 12.07 4.15
CA PRO A 173 -21.80 12.93 3.33
C PRO A 173 -22.08 14.28 4.00
#